data_AF-A0A2V8EFW1-F1
#
_entry.id   AF-A0A2V8EFW1-F1
#
_cell.length_a   1.000
_cell.length_b   1.000
_cell.length_c   1.000
_cell.angle_alpha   90.00
_cell.angle_beta   90.00
_cell.angle_gamma   90.00
#
_symmetry.space_group_name_H-M   'P 1'
#
loop_
_entity.id
_entity.type
_entity.pdbx_description
1 polymer ?
#
loop_
_entity_poly.entity_id
_entity_poly.type
_entity_poly.pdbx_seq_one_letter_code
_entity_poly.pdbx_strand_id
1 'polypeptide(L)' 'MKRRPHVLPAARYTVDAAAKALELLSAFSFREPRLSLADLAARTGIPRATAFRLLSTLE' A
#
# COMPACT_ATOMS: atom_id res chain seq x y z
N MET A 1 -28.44 2.74 -38.41
CA MET A 1 -27.14 3.28 -37.97
C MET A 1 -26.81 2.73 -36.58
N LYS A 2 -25.69 2.02 -36.44
CA LYS A 2 -25.33 1.18 -35.28
C LYS A 2 -24.67 2.03 -34.18
N ARG A 3 -25.23 2.09 -32.96
CA ARG A 3 -24.48 2.55 -31.78
C ARG A 3 -23.58 1.41 -31.32
N ARG A 4 -22.28 1.54 -31.57
CA ARG A 4 -21.27 0.61 -31.04
C ARG A 4 -21.13 0.86 -29.53
N PRO A 5 -21.19 -0.18 -28.68
CA PRO A 5 -20.91 -0.02 -27.27
C PRO A 5 -19.44 0.39 -27.09
N HIS A 6 -19.21 1.49 -26.39
CA HIS A 6 -17.87 1.90 -25.99
C HIS A 6 -17.43 1.00 -24.84
N VAL A 7 -16.66 -0.05 -25.13
CA VAL A 7 -16.02 -0.87 -24.10
C VAL A 7 -14.93 -0.01 -23.48
N LEU A 8 -15.21 0.61 -22.33
CA LEU A 8 -14.15 1.15 -21.50
C LEU A 8 -13.30 -0.05 -21.04
N PRO A 9 -11.97 -0.03 -21.21
CA PRO A 9 -11.14 -1.08 -20.65
C PRO A 9 -11.45 -1.16 -19.16
N ALA A 10 -11.64 -2.36 -18.62
CA ALA A 10 -11.86 -2.56 -17.20
C ALA A 10 -10.68 -1.91 -16.46
N ALA A 11 -10.87 -0.70 -15.96
CA ALA A 11 -9.85 0.01 -15.20
C ALA A 11 -9.54 -0.91 -14.01
N ARG A 12 -8.29 -1.37 -13.91
CA ARG A 12 -7.87 -2.23 -12.81
C ARG A 12 -8.17 -1.47 -11.52
N TYR A 13 -9.14 -1.96 -10.75
CA TYR A 13 -9.49 -1.38 -9.47
C TYR A 13 -8.34 -1.66 -8.50
N THR A 14 -7.61 -0.60 -8.13
CA THR A 14 -6.51 -0.68 -7.17
C THR A 14 -6.89 0.02 -5.89
N VAL A 15 -6.72 -0.67 -4.76
CA VAL A 15 -6.88 -0.08 -3.43
C VAL A 15 -5.52 0.41 -2.95
N ASP A 16 -5.31 1.72 -3.01
CA ASP A 16 -4.05 2.38 -2.61
C ASP A 16 -3.62 2.02 -1.18
N ALA A 17 -4.56 1.94 -0.24
CA ALA A 17 -4.28 1.54 1.14
C ALA A 17 -3.71 0.11 1.24
N ALA A 18 -4.20 -0.82 0.40
CA ALA A 18 -3.69 -2.18 0.37
C ALA A 18 -2.27 -2.24 -0.22
N ALA A 19 -2.01 -1.45 -1.28
CA ALA A 19 -0.66 -1.34 -1.84
C ALA A 19 0.35 -0.80 -0.81
N LYS A 20 -0.03 0.24 -0.07
CA LYS A 20 0.80 0.81 1.00
C LYS A 20 1.03 -0.15 2.17
N ALA A 21 0.02 -0.94 2.54
CA ALA A 21 0.18 -1.97 3.56
C ALA A 21 1.19 -3.04 3.12
N LEU A 22 1.12 -3.49 1.86
CA LEU A 22 2.07 -4.46 1.31
C LEU A 22 3.48 -3.88 1.18
N GLU A 23 3.61 -2.61 0.80
CA GLU A 23 4.90 -1.90 0.78
C GLU A 23 5.51 -1.82 2.18
N LEU A 24 4.71 -1.50 3.20
CA LEU A 24 5.14 -1.45 4.59
C LEU A 24 5.60 -2.83 5.11
N LEU A 25 4.86 -3.90 4.79
CA LEU A 25 5.25 -5.27 5.13
C LEU A 25 6.54 -5.72 4.42
N SER A 26 6.78 -5.19 3.21
CA SER A 26 7.98 -5.51 2.43
C SER A 26 9.26 -4.86 2.96
N ALA A 27 9.15 -3.92 3.90
CA ALA A 27 10.32 -3.28 4.54
C ALA A 27 11.03 -4.19 5.56
N PHE A 28 10.33 -5.21 6.06
CA PHE A 28 10.88 -6.18 7.00
C PHE A 28 11.69 -7.26 6.27
N SER A 29 12.70 -7.81 6.95
CA SER A 29 13.47 -8.93 6.42
C SER A 29 13.88 -9.91 7.52
N PHE A 30 14.38 -11.08 7.14
CA PHE A 30 14.92 -12.04 8.11
C PHE A 30 16.10 -11.47 8.91
N ARG A 31 16.91 -10.59 8.30
CA ARG A 31 18.05 -9.95 8.98
C ARG A 31 17.60 -8.82 9.90
N GLU A 32 16.44 -8.23 9.64
CA GLU A 32 15.92 -7.10 10.38
C GLU A 32 14.40 -7.25 10.57
N PRO A 33 13.98 -8.08 11.55
CA PRO A 33 12.57 -8.42 11.76
C PRO A 33 11.83 -7.38 12.60
N ARG A 34 12.52 -6.40 13.17
CA ARG A 34 11.95 -5.36 14.03
C ARG A 34 12.36 -4.00 13.50
N LEU A 35 11.37 -3.16 13.24
CA LEU A 35 11.54 -1.79 12.77
C LEU A 35 10.66 -0.89 13.62
N SER A 36 11.16 0.29 13.96
CA SER A 36 10.31 1.31 14.56
C SER A 36 9.37 1.90 13.51
N LEU A 37 8.29 2.54 13.96
CA LEU A 37 7.43 3.34 13.09
C LEU A 37 8.22 4.43 12.33
N ALA A 38 9.31 4.95 12.91
CA ALA A 38 10.19 5.92 12.26
C ALA A 38 10.93 5.30 11.08
N ASP A 39 11.49 4.11 11.28
CA ASP A 39 12.24 3.38 10.24
C ASP A 39 11.33 3.04 9.06
N LEU A 40 10.10 2.58 9.35
CA LEU A 40 9.12 2.26 8.32
C LEU A 40 8.74 3.48 7.49
N ALA A 41 8.43 4.61 8.14
CA ALA A 41 8.10 5.85 7.44
C ALA A 41 9.28 6.35 6.59
N ALA A 42 10.50 6.28 7.10
CA ALA A 42 11.70 6.70 6.38
C ALA A 42 12.00 5.80 5.17
N ARG A 43 11.87 4.48 5.31
CA ARG A 43 12.19 3.50 4.25
C ARG A 43 11.16 3.47 3.12
N THR A 44 9.89 3.60 3.46
CA THR A 44 8.78 3.51 2.49
C THR A 44 8.38 4.88 1.93
N GLY A 45 8.81 5.98 2.55
CA GLY A 45 8.30 7.32 2.22
C GLY A 45 6.83 7.54 2.61
N ILE A 46 6.18 6.57 3.25
CA ILE A 46 4.80 6.70 3.72
C ILE A 46 4.79 7.67 4.91
N PRO A 47 3.87 8.66 4.95
CA PRO A 47 3.74 9.55 6.09
C PRO A 47 3.54 8.79 7.40
N ARG A 48 4.23 9.21 8.47
CA ARG A 48 4.24 8.50 9.76
C ARG A 48 2.84 8.20 10.31
N ALA A 49 1.89 9.12 10.18
CA ALA A 49 0.50 8.92 10.61
C ALA A 49 -0.23 7.86 9.77
N THR A 50 0.06 7.77 8.47
CA THR A 50 -0.48 6.73 7.59
C THR A 50 0.14 5.38 7.94
N ALA A 51 1.45 5.30 8.11
CA ALA A 51 2.14 4.08 8.54
C ALA A 51 1.58 3.57 9.89
N PHE A 52 1.34 4.47 10.84
CA PHE A 52 0.74 4.14 12.13
C PHE A 52 -0.64 3.49 11.97
N ARG A 53 -1.53 4.13 11.20
CA ARG A 53 -2.88 3.58 10.94
C ARG A 53 -2.86 2.22 10.25
N LEU A 54 -1.94 2.04 9.29
CA LEU A 54 -1.79 0.76 8.59
C LEU A 54 -1.33 -0.33 9.56
N LEU A 55 -0.32 -0.06 10.39
CA LEU A 55 0.13 -0.99 11.43
C LEU A 55 -0.98 -1.33 12.43
N SER A 56 -1.73 -0.33 12.92
CA SER A 56 -2.87 -0.58 13.81
C SER A 56 -3.99 -1.43 13.19
N THR A 57 -3.99 -1.61 11.87
CA THR A 57 -4.93 -2.50 11.18
C THR A 57 -4.37 -3.92 11.02
N LEU A 58 -3.04 -4.09 11.05
CA LEU A 58 -2.33 -5.34 10.79
C LEU A 58 -2.01 -6.14 12.07
N GLU A 59 -2.02 -5.48 13.24
CA GLU A 59 -1.83 -6.06 14.57
C GLU A 59 -3.18 -6.45 15.22
#